data_AF-A0A5C7ZLZ6-F1
#
_entry.id   AF-A0A5C7ZLZ6-F1
#
_cell.length_a   1.000
_cell.length_b   1.000
_cell.length_c   1.000
_cell.angle_alpha   90.00
_cell.angle_beta   90.00
_cell.angle_gamma   90.00
#
_symmetry.space_group_name_H-M   'P 1'
#
loop_
_entity.id
_entity.type
_entity.pdbx_description
1 polymer ?
#
loop_
_entity_poly.entity_id
_entity_poly.type
_entity_poly.pdbx_seq_one_letter_code
_entity_poly.pdbx_strand_id
1 'polypeptide(L)'
;MTTALLDWPAPLWSAMDSALQTLMLPGGLRIVIYGAFSGWLCMALYRRYSRQSELAALGEQTAALRRELAGYDGPFDGLMQRVRQLLRLSGRHLRLSFVPALLAGLPLLWVMPWLSNQFGVQWPQPGTLIELRPEGMSLAPERLQWASSAVHW
;
A
#
# COMPACT_ATOMS: atom_id res chain seq x y z
N MET A 1 23.23 2.77 4.12
CA MET A 1 22.04 3.02 3.29
C MET A 1 21.26 1.72 3.21
N THR A 2 20.20 1.57 4.01
CA THR A 2 19.30 0.43 3.88
C THR A 2 18.44 0.68 2.66
N THR A 3 18.79 0.08 1.53
CA THR A 3 17.89 -0.06 0.40
C THR A 3 16.69 -0.86 0.90
N ALA A 4 15.65 -0.17 1.37
CA ALA A 4 14.43 -0.83 1.78
C ALA A 4 13.91 -1.58 0.55
N LEU A 5 13.54 -2.84 0.70
CA LEU A 5 12.94 -3.64 -0.38
C LEU A 5 11.75 -2.90 -1.05
N LEU A 6 11.11 -1.98 -0.31
CA LEU A 6 10.03 -1.12 -0.78
C LEU A 6 10.48 0.07 -1.66
N ASP A 7 11.76 0.46 -1.64
CA ASP A 7 12.32 1.56 -2.45
C ASP A 7 12.77 1.11 -3.85
N TRP A 8 12.68 -0.19 -4.17
CA TRP A 8 12.97 -0.69 -5.51
C TRP A 8 12.22 0.04 -6.66
N PRO A 9 10.97 0.52 -6.50
CA PRO A 9 10.25 1.22 -7.57
C PRO A 9 10.54 2.73 -7.56
N ALA A 10 11.33 3.25 -6.61
CA ALA A 10 11.65 4.67 -6.52
C ALA A 10 12.24 5.25 -7.82
N PRO A 11 13.16 4.59 -8.56
CA PRO A 11 13.68 5.11 -9.82
C PRO A 11 12.58 5.31 -10.87
N LEU A 12 11.60 4.41 -10.92
CA LEU A 12 10.45 4.49 -11.83
C LEU A 12 9.58 5.71 -11.49
N TRP A 13 9.26 5.88 -10.20
CA TRP A 13 8.46 7.01 -9.73
C TRP A 13 9.15 8.35 -9.98
N SER A 14 10.47 8.41 -9.77
CA SER A 14 11.28 9.60 -10.04
C SER A 14 11.37 9.91 -11.54
N ALA A 15 11.47 8.92 -12.41
CA ALA A 15 11.43 9.13 -13.86
C ALA A 15 10.09 9.71 -14.31
N MET A 16 8.98 9.20 -13.77
CA MET A 16 7.64 9.74 -14.03
C MET A 16 7.51 11.17 -13.47
N ASP A 17 8.09 11.44 -12.30
CA ASP A 17 8.07 12.76 -11.68
C ASP A 17 8.79 13.80 -12.52
N SER A 18 9.97 13.48 -13.03
CA SER A 18 10.73 14.33 -13.94
C SER A 18 9.90 14.70 -15.17
N ALA A 19 9.17 13.73 -15.75
CA ALA A 19 8.28 13.99 -16.89
C ALA A 19 7.05 14.86 -16.53
N LEU A 20 6.55 14.79 -15.30
CA LEU A 20 5.49 15.69 -14.83
C LEU A 20 6.02 17.09 -14.52
N GLN A 21 7.27 17.19 -14.06
CA GLN A 21 7.94 18.46 -13.80
C GLN A 21 8.29 19.20 -15.10
N THR A 22 8.65 18.51 -16.19
CA THR A 22 8.87 19.16 -17.50
C THR A 22 7.58 19.79 -18.04
N LEU A 23 6.42 19.27 -17.65
CA LEU A 23 5.11 19.83 -17.98
C LEU A 23 4.67 20.94 -16.98
N MET A 24 5.57 21.36 -16.08
CA MET A 24 5.39 22.41 -15.07
C MET A 24 4.17 22.21 -14.15
N LEU A 25 3.85 20.96 -13.80
CA LEU A 25 2.73 20.69 -12.92
C LEU A 25 3.02 21.10 -11.46
N PRO A 26 2.07 21.78 -10.78
CA PRO A 26 2.15 22.05 -9.35
C PRO A 26 2.22 20.75 -8.53
N GLY A 27 2.89 20.79 -7.37
CA GLY A 27 3.07 19.63 -6.50
C GLY A 27 1.75 18.97 -6.07
N GLY A 28 0.71 19.76 -5.77
CA GLY A 28 -0.60 19.22 -5.40
C GLY A 28 -1.25 18.39 -6.52
N LEU A 29 -1.13 18.83 -7.78
CA LEU A 29 -1.70 18.10 -8.92
C LEU A 29 -0.93 16.81 -9.19
N ARG A 30 0.40 16.83 -9.03
CA ARG A 30 1.23 15.63 -9.09
C ARG A 30 0.78 14.59 -8.07
N ILE A 31 0.54 14.98 -6.81
CA ILE A 31 0.03 14.06 -5.76
C ILE A 31 -1.30 13.42 -6.19
N VAL A 32 -2.23 14.20 -6.76
CA VAL A 32 -3.51 13.66 -7.26
C VAL A 32 -3.28 12.63 -8.38
N ILE A 33 -2.35 12.89 -9.30
CA ILE A 33 -2.00 11.95 -10.39
C ILE A 33 -1.42 10.65 -9.82
N TYR A 34 -0.49 10.73 -8.86
CA TYR A 34 0.06 9.55 -8.19
C TYR A 34 -1.04 8.77 -7.44
N GLY A 35 -1.95 9.47 -6.76
CA GLY A 35 -3.12 8.87 -6.10
C GLY A 35 -4.03 8.13 -7.09
N ALA A 36 -4.37 8.77 -8.22
CA ALA A 36 -5.21 8.19 -9.25
C ALA A 36 -4.54 6.99 -9.93
N PHE A 37 -3.26 7.11 -10.29
CA PHE A 37 -2.50 6.03 -10.91
C PHE A 37 -2.32 4.84 -9.98
N SER A 38 -1.99 5.07 -8.70
CA SER A 38 -1.84 4.00 -7.71
C SER A 38 -3.17 3.30 -7.46
N GLY A 39 -4.27 4.03 -7.30
CA GLY A 39 -5.62 3.46 -7.17
C GLY A 39 -6.04 2.64 -8.41
N TRP A 40 -5.75 3.14 -9.61
CA TRP A 40 -5.98 2.40 -10.85
C TRP A 40 -5.18 1.09 -10.88
N LEU A 41 -3.90 1.13 -10.48
CA LEU A 41 -3.03 -0.04 -10.44
C LEU A 41 -3.49 -1.06 -9.39
N CYS A 42 -3.90 -0.60 -8.19
CA CYS A 42 -4.53 -1.45 -7.16
C CYS A 42 -5.75 -2.18 -7.72
N MET A 43 -6.63 -1.46 -8.42
CA MET A 43 -7.84 -2.06 -8.99
C MET A 43 -7.53 -3.01 -10.16
N ALA A 44 -6.52 -2.70 -10.98
CA ALA A 44 -6.07 -3.56 -12.06
C ALA A 44 -5.48 -4.88 -11.52
N LEU A 45 -4.64 -4.82 -10.49
CA LEU A 45 -4.11 -5.99 -9.80
C LEU A 45 -5.24 -6.79 -9.13
N TYR A 46 -6.12 -6.11 -8.38
CA TYR A 46 -7.28 -6.75 -7.77
C TYR A 46 -8.10 -7.51 -8.81
N ARG A 47 -8.44 -6.87 -9.94
CA ARG A 47 -9.20 -7.52 -11.03
C ARG A 47 -8.47 -8.71 -11.65
N ARG A 48 -7.14 -8.66 -11.75
CA ARG A 48 -6.35 -9.75 -12.33
C ARG A 48 -6.24 -10.96 -11.41
N TYR A 49 -6.17 -10.76 -10.10
CA TYR A 49 -6.04 -11.84 -9.12
C TYR A 49 -7.38 -12.29 -8.52
N SER A 50 -8.42 -11.46 -8.56
CA SER A 50 -9.75 -11.78 -8.07
C SER A 50 -10.42 -12.79 -9.01
N ARG A 51 -10.55 -14.04 -8.54
CA ARG A 51 -11.30 -15.09 -9.23
C ARG A 51 -12.79 -14.97 -8.89
N GLN A 52 -13.43 -13.95 -9.46
CA GLN A 52 -14.83 -13.61 -9.16
C GLN A 52 -15.81 -14.78 -9.41
N SER A 53 -15.56 -15.60 -10.44
CA SER A 53 -16.34 -16.80 -10.73
C SER A 53 -16.23 -17.89 -9.65
N GLU A 54 -15.03 -18.10 -9.10
CA GLU A 54 -14.84 -19.03 -7.98
C GLU A 54 -15.53 -18.54 -6.71
N LEU A 55 -15.50 -17.23 -6.44
CA LEU A 55 -16.19 -16.62 -5.31
C LEU A 55 -17.72 -16.79 -5.42
N ALA A 56 -18.28 -16.61 -6.62
CA ALA A 56 -19.70 -16.83 -6.88
C ALA A 56 -20.11 -18.29 -6.63
N ALA A 57 -19.37 -19.25 -7.21
CA ALA A 57 -19.62 -20.67 -7.01
C ALA A 57 -19.49 -21.10 -5.54
N LEU A 58 -18.55 -20.51 -4.78
CA LEU A 58 -18.43 -20.71 -3.34
C LEU A 58 -19.61 -20.16 -2.55
N GLY A 59 -20.14 -19.00 -2.97
CA GLY A 59 -21.35 -18.41 -2.40
C GLY A 59 -22.55 -19.34 -2.52
N GLU A 60 -22.75 -19.92 -3.70
CA GLU A 60 -23.81 -20.90 -3.96
C GLU A 60 -23.67 -22.16 -3.10
N GLN A 61 -22.46 -22.73 -3.02
CA GLN A 61 -22.17 -23.91 -2.19
C GLN A 61 -22.43 -23.63 -0.69
N THR A 62 -22.02 -22.45 -0.22
CA THR A 62 -22.23 -22.03 1.17
C THR A 62 -23.72 -21.85 1.46
N ALA A 63 -24.48 -21.27 0.53
CA ALA A 63 -25.92 -21.08 0.66
C ALA A 63 -26.69 -22.41 0.64
N ALA A 64 -26.27 -23.37 -0.18
CA ALA A 64 -26.84 -24.71 -0.20
C ALA A 64 -26.60 -25.44 1.13
N LEU A 65 -25.37 -25.41 1.66
CA LEU A 65 -25.02 -26.08 2.90
C LEU A 65 -25.70 -25.46 4.13
N ARG A 66 -25.90 -24.13 4.13
CA ARG A 66 -26.70 -23.44 5.16
C ARG A 66 -28.16 -23.88 5.16
N ARG A 67 -28.77 -24.05 3.98
CA ARG A 67 -30.13 -24.59 3.86
C ARG A 67 -30.20 -26.04 4.36
N GLU A 68 -29.19 -26.84 4.03
CA GLU A 68 -29.09 -28.22 4.48
C GLU A 68 -28.93 -28.34 5.99
N LEU A 69 -28.22 -27.41 6.63
CA LEU A 69 -28.08 -27.34 8.09
C LEU A 69 -29.39 -26.90 8.77
N ALA A 70 -30.10 -25.94 8.18
CA ALA A 70 -31.36 -25.42 8.73
C ALA A 70 -32.49 -26.45 8.76
N GLY A 71 -32.46 -27.43 7.84
CA GLY A 71 -33.46 -28.51 7.77
C GLY A 71 -32.98 -29.86 8.29
N TYR A 72 -31.80 -29.94 8.93
CA TYR A 72 -31.24 -31.21 9.39
C TYR A 72 -31.73 -31.55 10.80
N ASP A 73 -32.46 -32.67 10.91
CA ASP A 73 -33.02 -33.18 12.18
C ASP A 73 -32.38 -34.52 12.61
N GLY A 74 -31.20 -34.82 12.04
CA GLY A 74 -30.51 -36.10 12.24
C GLY A 74 -29.54 -36.11 13.44
N PRO A 75 -28.76 -37.20 13.59
CA PRO A 75 -27.79 -37.35 14.68
C PRO A 75 -26.72 -36.26 14.68
N PHE A 76 -26.22 -35.92 15.87
CA PHE A 76 -25.22 -34.85 16.10
C PHE A 76 -23.94 -34.98 15.26
N ASP A 77 -23.45 -36.20 15.04
CA ASP A 77 -22.26 -36.44 14.22
C ASP A 77 -22.42 -35.95 12.77
N GLY A 78 -23.61 -36.15 12.18
CA GLY A 78 -23.90 -35.67 10.84
C GLY A 78 -24.03 -34.14 10.77
N LEU A 79 -24.46 -33.50 11.86
CA LEU A 79 -24.46 -32.04 11.99
C LEU A 79 -23.03 -31.49 12.08
N MET A 80 -22.17 -32.13 12.87
CA MET A 80 -20.77 -31.73 13.04
C MET A 80 -19.98 -31.83 11.73
N GLN A 81 -20.21 -32.86 10.91
CA GLN A 81 -19.58 -33.00 9.59
C GLN A 81 -19.94 -31.83 8.66
N ARG A 82 -21.21 -31.41 8.65
CA ARG A 82 -21.71 -30.27 7.86
C ARG A 82 -21.16 -28.94 8.34
N VAL A 83 -21.07 -28.73 9.66
CA VAL A 83 -20.43 -27.54 10.25
C VAL A 83 -18.96 -27.44 9.83
N ARG A 84 -18.21 -28.55 9.87
CA ARG A 84 -16.81 -28.57 9.40
C ARG A 84 -16.68 -28.24 7.91
N GLN A 85 -17.61 -28.73 7.07
CA GLN A 85 -17.66 -28.37 5.66
C GLN A 85 -17.95 -26.87 5.47
N LEU A 86 -18.88 -26.31 6.23
CA LEU A 86 -19.20 -24.87 6.18
C LEU A 86 -18.00 -24.01 6.59
N LEU A 87 -17.27 -24.40 7.63
CA LEU A 87 -16.05 -23.72 8.07
C LEU A 87 -14.95 -23.78 7.00
N ARG A 88 -14.76 -24.93 6.35
CA ARG A 88 -13.80 -25.06 5.23
C ARG A 88 -14.16 -24.15 4.05
N LEU A 89 -15.43 -24.09 3.67
CA LEU A 89 -15.90 -23.21 2.60
C LEU A 89 -15.70 -21.73 2.96
N SER A 90 -16.03 -21.35 4.20
CA SER A 90 -15.84 -20.00 4.72
C SER A 90 -14.36 -19.60 4.73
N GLY A 91 -13.46 -20.50 5.16
CA GLY A 91 -12.01 -20.29 5.12
C GLY A 91 -11.48 -20.14 3.69
N ARG A 92 -12.02 -20.92 2.74
CA ARG A 92 -11.67 -20.78 1.31
C ARG A 92 -12.15 -19.43 0.76
N HIS A 93 -13.34 -18.97 1.13
CA HIS A 93 -13.87 -17.66 0.75
C HIS A 93 -12.96 -16.54 1.26
N LEU A 94 -12.59 -16.58 2.55
CA LEU A 94 -11.67 -15.61 3.14
C LEU A 94 -10.33 -15.58 2.39
N ARG A 95 -9.75 -16.74 2.10
CA ARG A 95 -8.46 -16.80 1.37
C ARG A 95 -8.56 -16.22 -0.04
N LEU A 96 -9.66 -16.50 -0.75
CA LEU A 96 -9.89 -16.02 -2.11
C LEU A 96 -10.12 -14.51 -2.20
N SER A 97 -10.64 -13.87 -1.15
CA SER A 97 -10.79 -12.41 -1.11
C SER A 97 -9.58 -11.71 -0.51
N PHE A 98 -8.99 -12.27 0.55
CA PHE A 98 -7.90 -11.65 1.31
C PHE A 98 -6.60 -11.58 0.53
N VAL A 99 -6.20 -12.66 -0.16
CA VAL A 99 -4.91 -12.68 -0.89
C VAL A 99 -4.90 -11.66 -2.03
N PRO A 100 -5.92 -11.58 -2.91
CA PRO A 100 -5.98 -10.54 -3.92
C PRO A 100 -6.04 -9.13 -3.33
N ALA A 101 -6.74 -8.92 -2.21
CA ALA A 101 -6.79 -7.62 -1.54
C ALA A 101 -5.41 -7.20 -0.99
N LEU A 102 -4.68 -8.13 -0.38
CA LEU A 102 -3.33 -7.88 0.13
C LEU A 102 -2.36 -7.54 -1.02
N LEU A 103 -2.42 -8.31 -2.11
CA LEU A 103 -1.62 -8.04 -3.31
C LEU A 103 -1.97 -6.71 -3.96
N ALA A 104 -3.26 -6.35 -3.99
CA ALA A 104 -3.73 -5.07 -4.51
C ALA A 104 -3.28 -3.88 -3.65
N GLY A 105 -2.89 -4.09 -2.38
CA GLY A 105 -2.33 -3.05 -1.51
C GLY A 105 -0.85 -2.73 -1.77
N LEU A 106 -0.11 -3.59 -2.48
CA LEU A 106 1.32 -3.41 -2.73
C LEU A 106 1.68 -2.09 -3.43
N PRO A 107 0.97 -1.65 -4.50
CA PRO A 107 1.27 -0.38 -5.15
C PRO A 107 1.21 0.82 -4.20
N LEU A 108 0.27 0.79 -3.25
CA LEU A 108 0.13 1.84 -2.26
C LEU A 108 1.33 1.86 -1.30
N LEU A 109 1.79 0.68 -0.86
CA LEU A 109 2.99 0.55 -0.03
C LEU A 109 4.27 1.01 -0.74
N TRP A 110 4.32 0.93 -2.07
CA TRP A 110 5.44 1.43 -2.86
C TRP A 110 5.43 2.94 -3.05
N VAL A 111 4.27 3.53 -3.31
CA VAL A 111 4.18 4.97 -3.57
C VAL A 111 4.30 5.80 -2.29
N MET A 112 3.81 5.28 -1.15
CA MET A 112 3.77 6.05 0.10
C MET A 112 5.15 6.52 0.61
N PRO A 113 6.18 5.65 0.73
CA PRO A 113 7.52 6.08 1.15
C PRO A 113 8.12 7.09 0.17
N TRP A 114 7.96 6.84 -1.15
CA TRP A 114 8.46 7.75 -2.17
C TRP A 114 7.80 9.13 -2.10
N LEU A 115 6.47 9.18 -1.94
CA LEU A 115 5.72 10.43 -1.81
C LEU A 115 6.13 11.19 -0.54
N SER A 116 6.32 10.48 0.57
CA SER A 116 6.80 11.04 1.83
C SER A 116 8.19 11.66 1.67
N ASN A 117 9.11 10.98 0.98
CA ASN A 117 10.45 11.49 0.76
C ASN A 117 10.47 12.71 -0.18
N GLN A 118 9.63 12.70 -1.21
CA GLN A 118 9.60 13.74 -2.23
C GLN A 118 8.85 15.01 -1.79
N PHE A 119 7.81 14.87 -0.98
CA PHE A 119 6.94 15.99 -0.59
C PHE A 119 6.95 16.31 0.92
N GLY A 120 7.46 15.41 1.75
CA GLY A 120 7.43 15.55 3.22
C GLY A 120 8.63 16.32 3.80
N VAL A 121 9.76 16.37 3.10
CA VAL A 121 10.96 17.09 3.55
C VAL A 121 11.28 18.22 2.57
N GLN A 122 11.06 19.46 3.01
CA GLN A 122 11.58 20.63 2.30
C GLN A 122 12.99 20.90 2.82
N TRP A 123 14.00 20.56 2.02
CA TRP A 123 15.37 20.97 2.34
C TRP A 123 15.47 22.49 2.28
N PRO A 124 16.14 23.12 3.25
CA PRO A 124 16.41 24.55 3.20
C PRO A 124 17.24 24.87 1.95
N GLN A 125 16.92 25.99 1.31
CA GLN A 125 17.69 26.45 0.15
C GLN A 125 19.14 26.73 0.59
N PRO A 126 20.14 26.49 -0.28
CA PRO A 126 21.52 26.88 0.01
C PRO A 126 21.60 28.35 0.46
N GLY A 127 22.31 28.60 1.56
CA GLY A 127 22.40 29.92 2.19
C GLY A 127 21.28 30.26 3.17
N THR A 128 20.28 29.39 3.35
CA THR A 128 19.31 29.54 4.45
C THR A 128 20.03 29.39 5.79
N LEU A 129 19.77 30.32 6.70
CA LEU A 129 20.28 30.26 8.07
C LEU A 129 19.52 29.17 8.83
N ILE A 130 20.24 28.23 9.42
CA ILE A 130 19.66 27.18 10.25
C ILE A 130 20.18 27.36 11.68
N GLU A 131 19.27 27.37 12.65
CA GLU A 131 19.64 27.38 14.05
C GLU A 131 19.85 25.94 14.52
N LEU A 132 21.08 25.61 14.92
CA LEU A 132 21.34 24.35 15.61
C LEU A 132 21.12 24.56 17.11
N ARG A 133 20.17 23.82 17.67
CA ARG A 133 19.99 23.72 19.12
C ARG A 133 20.48 22.34 19.58
N PRO A 134 21.77 22.19 19.93
CA PRO A 134 22.28 20.92 20.42
C PRO A 134 21.62 20.59 21.77
N GLU A 135 20.96 19.44 21.87
CA GLU A 135 20.51 18.92 23.17
C GLU A 135 21.72 18.38 23.94
N GLY A 136 21.90 18.83 25.20
CA GLY A 136 22.92 18.30 26.11
C GLY A 136 24.27 19.04 26.15
N MET A 137 24.49 20.07 25.31
CA MET A 137 25.69 20.91 25.38
C MET A 137 25.31 22.38 25.22
N SER A 138 25.44 23.16 26.30
CA SER A 138 25.16 24.60 26.31
C SER A 138 26.31 25.35 25.64
N LEU A 139 26.35 25.32 24.31
CA LEU A 139 27.18 26.23 23.50
C LEU A 139 26.27 27.32 22.94
N ALA A 140 26.82 28.54 22.82
CA ALA A 140 26.11 29.67 22.22
C ALA A 140 25.62 29.27 20.81
N PRO A 141 24.40 29.71 20.40
CA PRO A 141 23.84 29.34 19.10
C PRO A 141 24.76 29.84 17.99
N GLU A 142 25.53 28.93 17.40
CA GLU A 142 26.40 29.23 16.28
C GLU A 142 25.54 29.24 15.01
N ARG A 143 25.53 30.39 14.32
CA ARG A 143 24.77 30.56 13.09
C ARG A 143 25.53 29.88 11.96
N LEU A 144 25.10 28.67 11.60
CA LEU A 144 25.65 27.95 10.46
C LEU A 144 24.80 28.23 9.22
N GLN A 145 25.45 28.41 8.08
CA GLN A 145 24.80 28.51 6.78
C GLN A 145 24.70 27.13 6.16
N TRP A 146 23.54 26.81 5.61
CA TRP A 146 23.37 25.59 4.83
C TRP A 146 24.17 25.69 3.53
N ALA A 147 25.30 24.99 3.45
CA ALA A 147 26.05 24.79 2.21
C ALA A 147 25.63 23.44 1.62
N SER A 148 25.12 23.41 0.38
CA SER A 148 24.96 22.14 -0.32
C SER A 148 26.35 21.58 -0.58
N SER A 149 26.72 20.46 0.03
CA SER A 149 27.86 19.70 -0.48
C SER A 149 27.47 19.23 -1.88
N ALA A 150 28.12 19.81 -2.90
CA ALA A 150 28.07 19.28 -4.25
C ALA A 150 28.78 17.93 -4.24
N VAL A 151 28.13 16.91 -3.68
CA VAL A 151 28.53 15.53 -3.88
C VAL A 151 28.04 15.19 -5.29
N HIS A 152 28.90 15.46 -6.26
CA HIS A 152 28.80 14.86 -7.58
C HIS A 152 28.92 13.35 -7.41
N TRP A 153 27.80 12.64 -7.61
CA TRP A 153 27.77 11.19 -7.82
C TRP A 153 27.73 10.93 -9.32
#